data_AF-A0A5K1F4V6-F1
#
_entry.id   AF-A0A5K1F4V6-F1
#
_cell.length_a   1.000
_cell.length_b   1.000
_cell.length_c   1.000
_cell.angle_alpha   90.00
_cell.angle_beta   90.00
_cell.angle_gamma   90.00
#
_symmetry.space_group_name_H-M   'P 1'
#
loop_
_entity.id
_entity.type
_entity.pdbx_description
1 polymer ?
#
loop_
_entity_poly.entity_id
_entity_poly.type
_entity_poly.pdbx_seq_one_letter_code
_entity_poly.pdbx_strand_id
1 'polypeptide(L)' 'PLEKAIKIVLVRDVDGRTFWDALNDAISPRIKTPTPVDELALSKFRETFEGRPLKQGNVILLTWVQPSQML' A
#
# COMPACT_ATOMS: atom_id res chain seq x y z
N PRO A 1 -8.95 16.54 13.23
CA PRO A 1 -7.78 15.69 12.92
C PRO A 1 -7.24 16.04 11.52
N LEU A 2 -5.97 16.41 11.41
CA LEU A 2 -5.35 16.71 10.11
C LEU A 2 -5.03 15.39 9.40
N GLU A 3 -5.43 15.27 8.14
CA GLU A 3 -5.09 14.11 7.30
C GLU A 3 -3.57 13.85 7.31
N LYS A 4 -3.18 12.58 7.24
CA LYS A 4 -1.77 12.19 7.12
C LYS A 4 -1.54 11.53 5.78
N ALA A 5 -0.39 11.79 5.17
CA ALA A 5 0.01 11.13 3.94
C ALA A 5 1.48 10.69 3.99
N ILE A 6 1.75 9.53 3.41
CA ILE A 6 3.10 9.07 3.09
C ILE A 6 3.29 9.18 1.58
N LYS A 7 4.35 9.86 1.17
CA LYS A 7 4.76 10.00 -0.24
C LYS A 7 5.95 9.08 -0.52
N ILE A 8 5.74 8.13 -1.42
CA ILE A 8 6.78 7.21 -1.90
C ILE A 8 7.13 7.62 -3.32
N VAL A 9 8.41 7.86 -3.59
CA VAL A 9 8.93 8.17 -4.93
C VAL A 9 9.80 7.02 -5.39
N LEU A 10 9.49 6.44 -6.55
CA LEU A 10 10.24 5.32 -7.07
C LEU A 10 11.53 5.79 -7.72
N VAL A 11 12.67 5.31 -7.20
CA VAL A 11 14.01 5.64 -7.73
C VAL A 11 14.49 4.69 -8.83
N ARG A 12 13.70 3.65 -9.12
CA ARG A 12 13.95 2.67 -10.18
C ARG A 12 12.62 2.08 -10.65
N ASP A 13 12.64 1.41 -11.79
CA ASP A 13 11.53 0.58 -12.23
C ASP A 13 11.33 -0.60 -11.26
N VAL A 14 10.06 -0.87 -10.96
CA VAL A 14 9.60 -1.98 -10.13
C VAL A 14 8.33 -2.53 -10.79
N ASP A 15 8.12 -3.83 -10.83
CA ASP A 15 6.83 -4.37 -11.25
C ASP A 15 5.83 -4.31 -10.09
N GLY A 16 4.54 -4.28 -10.41
CA GLY A 16 3.47 -4.16 -9.43
C GLY A 16 3.48 -5.24 -8.36
N ARG A 17 3.85 -6.48 -8.73
CA ARG A 17 3.91 -7.61 -7.81
C ARG A 17 5.07 -7.44 -6.83
N THR A 18 6.27 -7.12 -7.30
CA THR A 18 7.43 -6.86 -6.42
C THR A 18 7.14 -5.74 -5.42
N PHE A 19 6.49 -4.66 -5.85
CA PHE A 19 6.11 -3.58 -4.94
C PHE A 19 5.09 -4.05 -3.89
N TRP A 20 4.05 -4.77 -4.34
CA TRP A 20 3.03 -5.30 -3.44
C TRP A 20 3.60 -6.29 -2.43
N ASP A 21 4.41 -7.26 -2.86
CA ASP A 21 4.99 -8.28 -1.99
C ASP A 21 5.81 -7.64 -0.86
N ALA A 22 6.67 -6.66 -1.21
CA ALA A 22 7.45 -5.91 -0.23
C ALA A 22 6.59 -5.11 0.75
N LEU A 23 5.48 -4.51 0.28
CA LEU A 23 4.57 -3.80 1.16
C LEU A 23 3.79 -4.77 2.06
N ASN A 24 3.32 -5.89 1.49
CA ASN A 24 2.59 -6.92 2.22
C ASN A 24 3.44 -7.49 3.35
N ASP A 25 4.73 -7.76 3.11
CA ASP A 25 5.68 -8.19 4.14
C ASP A 25 5.83 -7.16 5.26
N ALA A 26 5.78 -5.86 4.93
CA ALA A 26 5.87 -4.79 5.92
C ALA A 26 4.59 -4.61 6.77
N ILE A 27 3.41 -4.92 6.22
CA ILE A 27 2.12 -4.72 6.92
C ILE A 27 1.58 -6.00 7.59
N SER A 28 1.90 -7.18 7.07
CA SER A 28 1.40 -8.46 7.61
C SER A 28 1.67 -8.65 9.10
N PRO A 29 2.86 -8.29 9.65
CA PRO A 29 3.10 -8.40 11.09
C PRO A 29 2.23 -7.47 11.95
N ARG A 30 1.70 -6.39 11.36
CA ARG A 30 0.83 -5.41 12.02
C ARG A 30 -0.64 -5.85 12.01
N ILE A 31 -1.05 -6.67 11.03
CA ILE A 31 -2.40 -7.20 10.88
C ILE A 31 -2.42 -8.68 11.32
N LYS A 32 -2.34 -8.91 12.64
CA LYS A 32 -2.18 -10.27 13.20
C LYS A 32 -3.37 -11.21 12.94
N THR A 33 -4.56 -10.66 12.78
CA THR A 33 -5.79 -11.44 12.52
C THR A 33 -6.66 -10.62 11.58
N PRO A 34 -6.47 -10.76 10.26
CA PRO A 34 -7.25 -10.04 9.27
C PRO A 34 -8.73 -10.36 9.45
N THR A 35 -9.56 -9.33 9.53
CA THR A 35 -11.01 -9.48 9.36
C THR A 35 -11.33 -9.64 7.87
N PRO A 36 -12.53 -10.13 7.51
CA PRO A 36 -12.95 -10.15 6.10
C PRO A 36 -12.90 -8.77 5.41
N VAL A 37 -13.04 -7.69 6.19
CA VAL A 37 -12.89 -6.31 5.69
C VAL A 37 -11.43 -6.01 5.37
N ASP A 38 -10.49 -6.43 6.24
CA ASP A 38 -9.05 -6.27 6.01
C ASP A 38 -8.61 -7.08 4.78
N GLU A 39 -9.06 -8.33 4.64
CA GLU A 39 -8.75 -9.17 3.48
C GLU A 39 -9.24 -8.54 2.17
N LEU A 40 -10.47 -8.03 2.15
CA LEU A 40 -11.03 -7.34 0.98
C LEU A 40 -10.25 -6.05 0.66
N ALA A 41 -9.88 -5.28 1.69
CA ALA A 41 -9.09 -4.06 1.51
C ALA A 41 -7.68 -4.37 0.96
N LEU A 42 -7.01 -5.40 1.50
CA LEU A 42 -5.70 -5.87 1.02
C LEU A 42 -5.79 -6.40 -0.42
N SER A 43 -6.85 -7.12 -0.79
CA SER A 43 -7.05 -7.57 -2.18
C SER A 43 -7.20 -6.39 -3.15
N LYS A 44 -8.05 -5.41 -2.83
CA LYS A 44 -8.20 -4.20 -3.66
C LYS A 44 -6.90 -3.41 -3.76
N PHE A 45 -6.15 -3.35 -2.66
CA PHE A 45 -4.87 -2.69 -2.64
C PHE A 45 -3.87 -3.40 -3.56
N ARG A 46 -3.74 -4.73 -3.45
CA ARG A 46 -2.93 -5.57 -4.35
C ARG A 46 -3.28 -5.36 -5.82
N GLU A 47 -4.56 -5.46 -6.17
CA GLU A 47 -5.07 -5.29 -7.54
C GLU A 47 -4.71 -3.91 -8.12
N THR A 48 -4.63 -2.88 -7.27
CA THR A 48 -4.23 -1.54 -7.69
C THR A 48 -2.81 -1.51 -8.25
N PHE A 49 -1.89 -2.34 -7.75
CA PHE A 49 -0.49 -2.36 -8.15
C PHE A 49 -0.18 -3.45 -9.19
N GLU A 50 -0.71 -4.67 -9.05
CA GLU A 50 -0.36 -5.81 -9.94
C GLU A 50 -0.60 -5.51 -11.43
N GLY A 51 -1.61 -4.71 -11.78
CA GLY A 51 -1.93 -4.35 -13.16
C GLY A 51 -1.22 -3.10 -13.72
N ARG A 52 -0.32 -2.46 -12.95
CA ARG A 52 0.24 -1.15 -13.31
C ARG A 52 1.77 -1.18 -13.45
N PRO A 53 2.33 -0.59 -14.51
CA PRO A 53 3.78 -0.39 -14.60
C PRO A 53 4.23 0.68 -13.60
N LEU A 54 5.05 0.29 -12.63
CA LEU A 54 5.62 1.22 -11.65
C LEU A 54 7.02 1.65 -12.10
N LYS A 55 7.06 2.74 -12.87
CA LYS A 55 8.29 3.29 -13.46
C LYS A 55 9.02 4.22 -12.51
N GLN A 56 10.33 4.35 -12.70
CA GLN A 56 11.13 5.37 -12.03
C GLN A 56 10.47 6.74 -12.17
N GLY A 57 10.41 7.50 -11.08
CA GLY A 57 9.76 8.81 -11.00
C GLY A 57 8.28 8.74 -10.66
N ASN A 58 7.62 7.58 -10.75
CA ASN A 58 6.25 7.44 -10.28
C ASN A 58 6.16 7.74 -8.78
N VAL A 59 5.04 8.33 -8.39
CA VAL A 59 4.74 8.70 -7.01
C VAL A 59 3.54 7.89 -6.53
N ILE A 60 3.69 7.24 -5.38
CA ILE A 60 2.62 6.55 -4.67
C ILE A 60 2.30 7.36 -3.42
N LEU A 61 1.03 7.68 -3.23
CA LEU A 61 0.52 8.41 -2.07
C LEU A 61 -0.37 7.48 -1.26
N LEU A 62 0.00 7.25 0.00
CA LEU A 62 -0.82 6.55 0.97
C LEU A 62 -1.41 7.61 1.90
N THR A 63 -2.72 7.83 1.82
CA THR A 63 -3.41 8.90 2.56
C THR A 63 -4.36 8.30 3.59
N TRP A 64 -4.20 8.71 4.84
CA TRP A 64 -5.12 8.41 5.94
C TRP A 64 -6.08 9.58 6.13
N VAL A 65 -7.28 9.43 5.58
CA VAL A 65 -8.39 10.39 5.75
C VAL A 65 -8.85 10.44 7.21
N GLN A 66 -8.78 9.30 7.91
CA GLN A 66 -9.00 9.20 9.36
C GLN A 66 -7.71 8.73 10.04
N PRO A 67 -6.90 9.65 10.60
CA PRO A 67 -5.60 9.29 11.19
C PRO A 67 -5.67 8.29 12.35
N SER A 68 -6.83 8.16 13.00
CA SER A 68 -7.09 7.17 14.05
C SER A 68 -7.15 5.72 13.53
N GLN A 69 -7.25 5.53 12.21
CA GLN A 69 -7.25 4.22 11.55
C GLN A 69 -5.88 3.88 10.95
N MET A 70 -4.81 4.53 11.42
CA MET A 70 -3.45 4.20 11.01
C MET A 70 -2.98 2.90 11.70
N LEU A 71 -2.42 1.97 10.91
CA LEU A 71 -1.88 0.67 11.34
C LEU A 71 -0.67 0.81 12.28
#